data_AF-A0A959H0A5-F1
#
_entry.id   AF-A0A959H0A5-F1
#
_cell.length_a   1.000
_cell.length_b   1.000
_cell.length_c   1.000
_cell.angle_alpha   90.00
_cell.angle_beta   90.00
_cell.angle_gamma   90.00
#
_symmetry.space_group_name_H-M   'P 1'
#
loop_
_entity.id
_entity.type
_entity.pdbx_description
1 polymer ?
#
loop_
_entity_poly.entity_id
_entity_poly.type
_entity_poly.pdbx_seq_one_letter_code
_entity_poly.pdbx_strand_id
1 'polypeptide(L)'
;MEIIIVLVLIVLHGFLVLGEIALLTAKRSRLEGEKMKGNGNAAIALSLLDNIDNYLSAMQIGITLISIVEGAYAGVAIGKYLEPVVMLVPALAPYAEQVSLSIVVTLITYFSLIIGELAPKYIAIQYADWLAIAFAPVMNFITRMTGPISAFLSWSTKMFMRLLFIKPNEQQGVSEEEIKLMVKMA
;
A
#
# COMPACT_ATOMS: atom_id res chain seq x y z
N MET A 1 -3.35 -17.13 -19.51
CA MET A 1 -3.66 -15.68 -19.36
C MET A 1 -3.58 -15.22 -17.90
N GLU A 2 -3.84 -16.13 -16.97
CA GLU A 2 -3.92 -15.95 -15.53
C GLU A 2 -2.59 -15.52 -14.92
N ILE A 3 -1.46 -16.02 -15.43
CA ILE A 3 -0.11 -15.56 -15.03
C ILE A 3 0.08 -14.08 -15.35
N ILE A 4 -0.41 -13.60 -16.51
CA ILE A 4 -0.30 -12.18 -16.87
C ILE A 4 -1.14 -11.33 -15.92
N ILE A 5 -2.35 -11.79 -15.57
CA ILE A 5 -3.21 -11.11 -14.60
C ILE A 5 -2.51 -11.01 -13.25
N VAL A 6 -1.93 -12.10 -12.74
CA VAL A 6 -1.19 -12.11 -11.47
C VAL A 6 0.02 -11.17 -11.52
N LEU A 7 0.79 -11.17 -12.61
CA LEU A 7 1.93 -10.26 -12.75
C LEU A 7 1.50 -8.79 -12.75
N VAL A 8 0.41 -8.45 -13.44
CA VAL A 8 -0.15 -7.09 -13.41
C VAL A 8 -0.61 -6.71 -12.01
N LEU A 9 -1.27 -7.64 -11.29
CA LEU A 9 -1.71 -7.42 -9.91
C LEU A 9 -0.52 -7.18 -8.97
N ILE A 10 0.56 -7.97 -9.06
CA ILE A 10 1.78 -7.78 -8.27
C ILE A 10 2.38 -6.39 -8.52
N VAL A 11 2.42 -5.93 -9.77
CA VAL A 11 2.95 -4.59 -10.11
C VAL A 11 2.05 -3.48 -9.57
N LEU A 12 0.72 -3.64 -9.70
CA LEU A 12 -0.24 -2.67 -9.15
C LEU A 12 -0.16 -2.62 -7.62
N HIS A 13 -0.01 -3.76 -6.96
CA HIS A 13 0.23 -3.86 -5.53
C HIS A 13 1.47 -3.05 -5.14
N GLY A 14 2.61 -3.30 -5.81
CA GLY A 14 3.85 -2.56 -5.59
C GLY A 14 3.73 -1.06 -5.83
N PHE A 15 2.95 -0.65 -6.84
CA PHE A 15 2.69 0.76 -7.10
C PHE A 15 1.94 1.45 -5.95
N LEU A 16 0.90 0.80 -5.39
CA LEU A 16 0.17 1.35 -4.24
C LEU A 16 1.07 1.44 -3.01
N VAL A 17 1.85 0.39 -2.74
CA VAL A 17 2.80 0.36 -1.62
C VAL A 17 3.87 1.44 -1.78
N LEU A 18 4.39 1.66 -3.01
CA LEU A 18 5.32 2.75 -3.30
C LEU A 18 4.71 4.11 -2.94
N GLY A 19 3.50 4.39 -3.42
CA GLY A 19 2.82 5.65 -3.16
C GLY A 19 2.54 5.88 -1.67
N GLU A 20 2.01 4.86 -0.98
CA GLU A 20 1.70 4.91 0.44
C GLU A 20 2.93 5.26 1.28
N ILE A 21 4.00 4.48 1.12
CA ILE A 21 5.22 4.60 1.92
C ILE A 21 6.01 5.84 1.55
N ALA A 22 6.03 6.22 0.26
CA ALA A 22 6.69 7.44 -0.17
C ALA A 22 6.03 8.67 0.48
N LEU A 23 4.69 8.74 0.48
CA LEU A 23 3.99 9.86 1.11
C LEU A 23 4.21 9.88 2.63
N LEU A 24 4.13 8.73 3.30
CA LEU A 24 4.39 8.61 4.74
C LEU A 24 5.80 9.02 5.15
N THR A 25 6.79 8.78 4.28
CA THR A 25 8.20 9.03 4.57
C THR A 25 8.65 10.41 4.10
N ALA A 26 7.96 11.02 3.13
CA ALA A 26 8.32 12.31 2.56
C ALA A 26 8.28 13.42 3.61
N LYS A 27 9.26 14.33 3.56
CA LYS A 27 9.32 15.44 4.52
C LYS A 27 8.41 16.57 4.07
N ARG A 28 7.47 17.00 4.91
CA ARG A 28 6.56 18.12 4.64
C ARG A 28 7.31 19.37 4.12
N SER A 29 8.42 19.73 4.77
CA SER A 29 9.24 20.89 4.38
C SER A 29 9.84 20.78 2.97
N ARG A 30 10.16 19.57 2.50
CA ARG A 30 10.65 19.33 1.13
C ARG A 30 9.55 19.53 0.11
N LEU A 31 8.34 19.01 0.39
CA LEU A 31 7.18 19.20 -0.47
C LEU A 31 6.73 20.66 -0.55
N GLU A 32 6.75 21.38 0.57
CA GLU A 32 6.50 22.83 0.61
C GLU A 32 7.54 23.61 -0.21
N GLY A 33 8.80 23.22 -0.13
CA GLY A 33 9.88 23.75 -0.98
C GLY A 33 9.59 23.58 -2.47
N GLU A 34 9.20 22.38 -2.90
CA GLU A 34 8.87 22.10 -4.31
C GLU A 34 7.58 22.82 -4.76
N LYS A 35 6.57 22.94 -3.90
CA LYS A 35 5.39 23.75 -4.16
C LYS A 35 5.74 25.22 -4.37
N MET A 36 6.64 25.79 -3.56
CA MET A 36 7.09 27.19 -3.72
C MET A 36 7.84 27.42 -5.04
N LYS A 37 8.48 26.38 -5.60
CA LYS A 37 9.07 26.41 -6.95
C LYS A 37 8.04 26.29 -8.08
N GLY A 38 6.74 26.23 -7.77
CA GLY A 38 5.65 26.13 -8.74
C GLY A 38 5.26 24.70 -9.12
N ASN A 39 5.73 23.67 -8.40
CA ASN A 39 5.37 22.28 -8.70
C ASN A 39 3.94 21.97 -8.21
N GLY A 40 2.99 21.90 -9.14
CA GLY A 40 1.58 21.59 -8.83
C GLY A 40 1.38 20.22 -8.19
N ASN A 41 2.20 19.22 -8.54
CA ASN A 41 2.10 17.89 -7.94
C ASN A 41 2.54 17.88 -6.48
N ALA A 42 3.50 18.73 -6.11
CA ALA A 42 3.90 18.91 -4.71
C ALA A 42 2.76 19.54 -3.88
N ALA A 43 1.96 20.43 -4.47
CA ALA A 43 0.75 20.94 -3.83
C ALA A 43 -0.30 19.83 -3.60
N ILE A 44 -0.45 18.91 -4.56
CA ILE A 44 -1.34 17.75 -4.40
C ILE A 44 -0.80 16.82 -3.30
N ALA A 45 0.49 16.51 -3.28
CA ALA A 45 1.12 15.69 -2.25
C ALA A 45 0.87 16.25 -0.84
N LEU A 46 1.03 17.57 -0.67
CA LEU A 46 0.70 18.24 0.59
C LEU A 46 -0.77 18.10 0.96
N SER A 47 -1.69 18.25 0.00
CA SER A 47 -3.13 18.08 0.28
C SER A 47 -3.50 16.65 0.70
N LEU A 48 -2.76 15.64 0.21
CA LEU A 48 -2.92 14.25 0.63
C LEU A 48 -2.38 14.04 2.05
N LEU A 49 -1.22 14.63 2.38
CA LEU A 49 -0.69 14.62 3.75
C LEU A 49 -1.62 15.32 4.75
N ASP A 50 -2.27 16.41 4.35
CA ASP A 50 -3.25 17.10 5.20
C ASP A 50 -4.49 16.24 5.49
N ASN A 51 -4.78 15.25 4.64
CA ASN A 51 -5.90 14.31 4.79
C ASN A 51 -5.42 12.85 4.86
N ILE A 52 -4.34 12.62 5.63
CA ILE A 52 -3.62 11.35 5.64
C ILE A 52 -4.51 10.14 6.01
N ASP A 53 -5.47 10.29 6.91
CA ASP A 53 -6.38 9.21 7.32
C ASP A 53 -7.17 8.63 6.13
N ASN A 54 -7.73 9.52 5.30
CA ASN A 54 -8.51 9.12 4.12
C ASN A 54 -7.60 8.51 3.05
N TYR A 55 -6.41 9.06 2.89
CA TYR A 55 -5.40 8.56 1.96
C TYR A 55 -4.94 7.15 2.34
N LEU A 56 -4.54 6.92 3.60
CA LEU A 56 -4.07 5.62 4.09
C LEU A 56 -5.18 4.57 4.00
N SER A 57 -6.40 4.94 4.39
CA SER A 57 -7.56 4.05 4.25
C SER A 57 -7.79 3.66 2.79
N ALA A 58 -7.69 4.61 1.86
CA ALA A 58 -7.84 4.34 0.43
C ALA A 58 -6.76 3.38 -0.11
N MET A 59 -5.48 3.63 0.22
CA MET A 59 -4.38 2.77 -0.21
C MET A 59 -4.49 1.36 0.37
N GLN A 60 -4.80 1.24 1.67
CA GLN A 60 -4.95 -0.04 2.33
C GLN A 60 -6.12 -0.85 1.75
N ILE A 61 -7.24 -0.22 1.40
CA ILE A 61 -8.33 -0.89 0.70
C ILE A 61 -7.83 -1.44 -0.64
N GLY A 62 -7.15 -0.61 -1.44
CA GLY A 62 -6.61 -1.02 -2.73
C GLY A 62 -5.63 -2.20 -2.62
N ILE A 63 -4.67 -2.10 -1.70
CA ILE A 63 -3.68 -3.15 -1.40
C ILE A 63 -4.36 -4.45 -0.98
N THR A 64 -5.37 -4.37 -0.10
CA THR A 64 -6.10 -5.54 0.39
C THR A 64 -6.89 -6.21 -0.73
N LEU A 65 -7.60 -5.42 -1.55
CA LEU A 65 -8.36 -5.94 -2.68
C LEU A 65 -7.45 -6.64 -3.70
N ILE A 66 -6.33 -6.01 -4.06
CA ILE A 66 -5.36 -6.60 -4.99
C ILE A 66 -4.80 -7.89 -4.41
N SER A 67 -4.38 -7.91 -3.14
CA SER A 67 -3.85 -9.10 -2.47
C SER A 67 -4.84 -10.27 -2.45
N ILE A 68 -6.13 -10.00 -2.19
CA ILE A 68 -7.17 -11.05 -2.19
C ILE A 68 -7.36 -11.63 -3.60
N VAL A 69 -7.44 -10.76 -4.61
CA VAL A 69 -7.61 -11.21 -6.00
C VAL A 69 -6.37 -11.99 -6.44
N GLU A 70 -5.18 -11.51 -6.11
CA GLU A 70 -3.92 -12.19 -6.43
C GLU A 70 -3.87 -13.61 -5.83
N GLY A 71 -4.20 -13.75 -4.54
CA GLY A 71 -4.26 -15.05 -3.87
C GLY A 71 -5.29 -16.00 -4.49
N ALA A 72 -6.46 -15.49 -4.87
CA ALA A 72 -7.51 -16.29 -5.53
C ALA A 72 -7.05 -16.82 -6.91
N TYR A 73 -6.37 -15.98 -7.70
CA TYR A 73 -5.83 -16.39 -9.01
C TYR A 73 -4.60 -17.31 -8.87
N ALA A 74 -3.77 -17.11 -7.85
CA ALA A 74 -2.59 -17.93 -7.58
C ALA A 74 -2.97 -19.40 -7.30
N GLY A 75 -3.97 -19.63 -6.45
CA GLY A 75 -4.35 -20.98 -6.02
C GLY A 75 -5.08 -21.79 -7.09
N VAL A 76 -6.11 -21.22 -7.73
CA VAL A 76 -7.06 -22.02 -8.53
C VAL A 76 -6.60 -22.21 -9.97
N ALA A 77 -5.93 -21.21 -10.57
CA ALA A 77 -5.63 -21.22 -11.99
C ALA A 77 -4.24 -21.78 -12.30
N ILE A 78 -3.24 -21.45 -11.49
CA ILE A 78 -1.83 -21.75 -11.82
C ILE A 78 -1.43 -23.16 -11.34
N GLY A 79 -1.97 -23.63 -10.21
CA GLY A 79 -1.74 -24.98 -9.69
C GLY A 79 -2.02 -26.11 -10.69
N LYS A 80 -3.08 -25.95 -11.50
CA LYS A 80 -3.50 -26.93 -12.52
C LYS A 80 -2.50 -27.14 -13.66
N TYR A 81 -1.65 -26.15 -13.94
CA TYR A 81 -0.62 -26.30 -14.97
C TYR A 81 0.59 -27.11 -14.46
N LEU A 82 0.81 -27.15 -13.14
CA LEU A 82 1.92 -27.89 -12.53
C LEU A 82 1.55 -29.33 -12.18
N GLU A 83 0.27 -29.63 -11.99
CA GLU A 83 -0.24 -30.96 -11.65
C GLU A 83 0.20 -32.07 -12.62
N PRO A 84 0.12 -31.91 -13.97
CA PRO A 84 0.61 -32.92 -14.90
C PRO A 84 2.10 -33.21 -14.77
N VAL A 85 2.90 -32.22 -14.36
CA VAL A 85 4.34 -32.37 -14.15
C VAL A 85 4.61 -33.16 -12.87
N VAL A 86 3.86 -32.88 -11.80
CA VAL A 86 4.00 -33.62 -10.52
C VAL A 86 3.53 -35.07 -10.66
N MET A 87 2.53 -35.34 -11.49
CA MET A 87 2.08 -36.71 -11.81
C MET A 87 3.14 -37.58 -12.47
N LEU A 88 4.18 -37.00 -13.10
CA LEU A 88 5.30 -37.76 -13.67
C LEU A 88 6.14 -38.47 -12.59
N VAL A 89 5.98 -38.09 -11.32
CA VAL A 89 6.65 -38.72 -10.17
C VAL A 89 5.67 -39.68 -9.50
N PRO A 90 5.83 -41.01 -9.63
CA PRO A 90 4.84 -41.99 -9.16
C PRO A 90 4.51 -41.90 -7.67
N ALA A 91 5.50 -41.53 -6.85
CA ALA A 91 5.31 -41.37 -5.40
C ALA A 91 4.46 -40.14 -5.02
N LEU A 92 4.40 -39.12 -5.89
CA LEU A 92 3.66 -37.87 -5.65
C LEU A 92 2.31 -37.84 -6.37
N ALA A 93 2.06 -38.75 -7.32
CA ALA A 93 0.83 -38.80 -8.10
C ALA A 93 -0.47 -38.76 -7.27
N PRO A 94 -0.61 -39.47 -6.12
CA PRO A 94 -1.82 -39.39 -5.28
C PRO A 94 -2.04 -38.02 -4.63
N TYR A 95 -0.98 -37.21 -4.53
CA TYR A 95 -0.96 -35.90 -3.90
C TYR A 95 -0.70 -34.78 -4.92
N ALA A 96 -0.73 -35.07 -6.22
CA ALA A 96 -0.23 -34.16 -7.25
C ALA A 96 -0.93 -32.80 -7.23
N GLU A 97 -2.24 -32.78 -7.04
CA GLU A 97 -3.02 -31.54 -6.90
C GLU A 97 -2.54 -30.70 -5.69
N GLN A 98 -2.44 -31.31 -4.52
CA GLN A 98 -2.07 -30.64 -3.27
C GLN A 98 -0.62 -30.13 -3.30
N VAL A 99 0.30 -30.95 -3.83
CA VAL A 99 1.72 -30.60 -3.98
C VAL A 99 1.87 -29.47 -4.99
N SER A 100 1.17 -29.53 -6.13
CA SER A 100 1.23 -28.50 -7.16
C SER A 100 0.68 -27.17 -6.68
N LEU A 101 -0.48 -27.20 -6.00
CA LEU A 101 -1.06 -26.03 -5.35
C LEU A 101 -0.08 -25.42 -4.35
N SER A 102 0.51 -26.25 -3.48
CA SER A 102 1.44 -25.79 -2.45
C SER A 102 2.68 -25.12 -3.05
N ILE A 103 3.28 -25.73 -4.08
CA ILE A 103 4.45 -25.16 -4.79
C ILE A 103 4.09 -23.82 -5.43
N VAL A 104 2.99 -23.77 -6.18
CA VAL A 104 2.56 -22.56 -6.89
C VAL A 104 2.24 -21.43 -5.92
N VAL A 105 1.46 -21.70 -4.87
CA VAL A 105 1.14 -20.71 -3.84
C VAL A 105 2.41 -20.20 -3.16
N THR A 106 3.34 -21.08 -2.82
CA THR A 106 4.61 -20.68 -2.19
C THR A 106 5.45 -19.78 -3.10
N LEU A 107 5.59 -20.14 -4.37
CA LEU A 107 6.37 -19.37 -5.34
C LEU A 107 5.73 -18.00 -5.60
N ILE A 108 4.42 -17.96 -5.87
CA ILE A 108 3.73 -16.69 -6.12
C ILE A 108 3.77 -15.81 -4.88
N THR A 109 3.54 -16.37 -3.69
CA THR A 109 3.64 -15.62 -2.43
C THR A 109 5.03 -15.02 -2.26
N TYR A 110 6.09 -15.79 -2.52
CA TYR A 110 7.47 -15.28 -2.45
C TYR A 110 7.70 -14.13 -3.43
N PHE A 111 7.35 -14.29 -4.70
CA PHE A 111 7.55 -13.24 -5.70
C PHE A 111 6.68 -12.01 -5.44
N SER A 112 5.44 -12.20 -4.98
CA SER A 112 4.53 -11.12 -4.58
C SER A 112 5.07 -10.31 -3.42
N LEU A 113 5.56 -10.98 -2.36
CA LEU A 113 6.17 -10.29 -1.22
C LEU A 113 7.40 -9.50 -1.64
N ILE A 114 8.26 -10.06 -2.49
CA ILE A 114 9.48 -9.38 -2.92
C ILE A 114 9.17 -8.20 -3.85
N ILE A 115 8.43 -8.45 -4.94
CA ILE A 115 8.22 -7.50 -6.03
C ILE A 115 7.05 -6.55 -5.73
N GLY A 116 5.98 -7.06 -5.12
CA GLY A 116 4.76 -6.31 -4.81
C GLY A 116 4.82 -5.56 -3.49
N GLU A 117 5.74 -5.88 -2.57
CA GLU A 117 5.74 -5.25 -1.25
C GLU A 117 7.12 -4.78 -0.76
N LEU A 118 8.08 -5.69 -0.60
CA LEU A 118 9.35 -5.41 0.08
C LEU A 118 10.29 -4.52 -0.73
N ALA A 119 10.50 -4.84 -2.02
CA ALA A 119 11.32 -3.99 -2.89
C ALA A 119 10.67 -2.61 -3.10
N PRO A 120 9.36 -2.50 -3.41
CA PRO A 120 8.61 -1.25 -3.37
C PRO A 120 8.84 -0.42 -2.10
N LYS A 121 8.71 -1.03 -0.92
CA LYS A 121 8.95 -0.35 0.37
C LYS A 121 10.35 0.25 0.46
N TYR A 122 11.36 -0.53 0.08
CA TYR A 122 12.75 -0.06 0.13
C TYR A 122 12.98 1.13 -0.80
N ILE A 123 12.47 1.05 -2.03
CA ILE A 123 12.55 2.13 -3.03
C ILE A 123 11.80 3.37 -2.54
N ALA A 124 10.60 3.19 -1.98
CA ALA A 124 9.77 4.28 -1.46
C ALA A 124 10.48 5.08 -0.38
N ILE A 125 11.15 4.41 0.55
CA ILE A 125 11.90 5.06 1.64
C ILE A 125 13.08 5.85 1.09
N GLN A 126 13.80 5.30 0.11
CA GLN A 126 15.00 5.94 -0.44
C GLN A 126 14.68 7.16 -1.33
N TYR A 127 13.58 7.11 -2.07
CA TYR A 127 13.19 8.15 -3.03
C TYR A 127 11.86 8.84 -2.65
N ALA A 128 11.57 8.90 -1.35
CA ALA A 128 10.27 9.33 -0.80
C ALA A 128 9.77 10.67 -1.35
N ASP A 129 10.59 11.73 -1.28
CA ASP A 129 10.18 13.07 -1.69
C ASP A 129 9.80 13.12 -3.18
N TRP A 130 10.61 12.52 -4.05
CA TRP A 130 10.35 12.50 -5.49
C TRP A 130 9.14 11.63 -5.83
N LEU A 131 9.04 10.42 -5.26
CA LEU A 131 7.92 9.50 -5.51
C LEU A 131 6.59 10.07 -5.00
N ALA A 132 6.59 10.68 -3.82
CA ALA A 132 5.40 11.32 -3.24
C ALA A 132 4.87 12.42 -4.18
N ILE A 133 5.76 13.24 -4.75
CA ILE A 133 5.38 14.26 -5.73
C ILE A 133 4.94 13.62 -7.05
N ALA A 134 5.72 12.69 -7.59
CA ALA A 134 5.45 12.09 -8.90
C ALA A 134 4.11 11.36 -8.94
N PHE A 135 3.77 10.63 -7.86
CA PHE A 135 2.58 9.80 -7.80
C PHE A 135 1.36 10.52 -7.20
N ALA A 136 1.54 11.69 -6.57
CA ALA A 136 0.46 12.45 -5.94
C ALA A 136 -0.82 12.61 -6.79
N PRO A 137 -0.78 12.89 -8.11
CA PRO A 137 -2.00 13.02 -8.90
C PRO A 137 -2.82 11.72 -8.99
N VAL A 138 -2.14 10.60 -9.25
CA VAL A 138 -2.77 9.27 -9.36
C VAL A 138 -3.30 8.83 -8.01
N MET A 139 -2.50 9.03 -6.96
CA MET A 139 -2.88 8.75 -5.58
C MET A 139 -4.11 9.55 -5.15
N ASN A 140 -4.15 10.84 -5.45
CA ASN A 140 -5.30 11.70 -5.15
C ASN A 140 -6.56 11.28 -5.91
N PHE A 141 -6.42 10.83 -7.16
CA PHE A 141 -7.53 10.29 -7.92
C PHE A 141 -8.10 9.03 -7.24
N ILE A 142 -7.25 8.08 -6.86
CA ILE A 142 -7.67 6.85 -6.16
C ILE A 142 -8.36 7.22 -4.84
N THR A 143 -7.77 8.08 -4.02
CA THR A 143 -8.35 8.50 -2.73
C THR A 143 -9.72 9.16 -2.90
N ARG A 144 -9.90 10.00 -3.94
CA ARG A 144 -11.20 10.61 -4.23
C ARG A 144 -12.24 9.59 -4.67
N MET A 145 -11.86 8.64 -5.52
CA MET A 145 -12.77 7.57 -5.96
C MET A 145 -13.21 6.67 -4.80
N THR A 146 -12.29 6.31 -3.91
CA THR A 146 -12.59 5.49 -2.74
C THR A 146 -13.15 6.28 -1.56
N GLY A 147 -13.24 7.61 -1.68
CA GLY A 147 -13.60 8.55 -0.61
C GLY A 147 -14.81 8.14 0.25
N PRO A 148 -15.95 7.74 -0.35
CA PRO A 148 -17.12 7.30 0.42
C PRO A 148 -16.84 6.05 1.26
N ILE A 149 -16.11 5.08 0.70
CA ILE A 149 -15.78 3.80 1.35
C ILE A 149 -14.72 4.03 2.42
N SER A 150 -13.69 4.82 2.13
CA SER A 150 -12.62 5.15 3.07
C SER A 150 -13.14 5.95 4.27
N ALA A 151 -14.10 6.85 4.06
CA ALA A 151 -14.75 7.59 5.13
C ALA A 151 -15.56 6.67 6.06
N PHE A 152 -16.29 5.71 5.49
CA PHE A 152 -17.01 4.70 6.28
C PHE A 152 -16.04 3.82 7.08
N LEU A 153 -14.96 3.33 6.45
CA LEU A 153 -13.93 2.57 7.15
C LEU A 153 -13.26 3.37 8.26
N SER A 154 -12.92 4.64 8.00
CA SER A 154 -12.35 5.53 9.00
C SER A 154 -13.30 5.72 10.18
N TRP A 155 -14.60 5.85 9.92
CA TRP A 155 -15.62 5.90 10.97
C TRP A 155 -15.67 4.59 11.76
N SER A 156 -15.68 3.44 11.09
CA SER A 156 -15.65 2.12 11.75
C SER A 156 -14.41 1.94 12.62
N THR A 157 -13.22 2.33 12.14
CA THR A 157 -11.97 2.30 12.91
C THR A 157 -12.05 3.19 14.14
N LYS A 158 -12.58 4.43 14.00
CA LYS A 158 -12.76 5.34 15.13
C LYS A 158 -13.75 4.78 16.16
N MET A 159 -14.83 4.12 15.73
CA MET A 159 -15.74 3.43 16.65
C MET A 159 -15.06 2.28 17.39
N PHE A 160 -14.28 1.46 16.67
CA PHE A 160 -13.53 0.36 17.27
C PHE A 160 -12.49 0.86 18.29
N MET A 161 -11.75 1.92 17.98
CA MET A 161 -10.81 2.55 18.93
C MET A 161 -11.52 3.08 20.18
N ARG A 162 -12.72 3.68 20.04
CA ARG A 162 -13.52 4.13 21.19
C ARG A 162 -13.93 2.96 22.08
N LEU A 163 -14.27 1.80 21.51
CA LEU A 163 -14.57 0.59 22.28
C LEU A 163 -13.35 0.09 23.07
N LEU A 164 -12.14 0.30 22.55
CA LEU A 164 -10.88 -0.03 23.23
C LEU A 164 -10.38 1.06 24.18
N PHE A 165 -11.15 2.14 24.40
CA PHE A 165 -10.76 3.30 25.20
C PHE A 165 -9.48 4.02 24.71
N ILE A 166 -9.11 3.83 23.44
CA ILE A 166 -7.98 4.51 22.81
C ILE A 166 -8.48 5.82 22.21
N LYS A 167 -7.94 6.96 22.68
CA LYS A 167 -8.26 8.27 22.11
C LYS A 167 -7.56 8.43 20.75
N PRO A 168 -8.28 8.76 19.66
CA PRO A 168 -7.66 9.12 18.40
C PRO A 168 -6.69 10.28 18.62
N ASN A 169 -5.47 10.16 18.11
CA ASN A 169 -4.47 11.20 18.27
C ASN A 169 -4.76 12.33 17.27
N GLU A 170 -5.39 13.42 17.71
CA GLU A 170 -5.71 14.59 16.87
C GLU A 170 -4.51 15.55 16.68
N GLN A 171 -3.27 15.07 16.83
CA GLN A 171 -2.08 15.93 16.85
C GLN A 171 -1.24 15.85 15.57
N GLN A 172 -1.59 16.67 14.59
CA GLN A 172 -0.63 17.57 13.95
C GLN A 172 -1.06 19.02 14.22
N GLY A 173 -1.16 19.36 15.50
CA GLY A 173 -1.10 20.73 15.98
C GLY A 173 0.07 20.77 16.93
N VAL A 174 1.07 21.59 16.61
CA VAL A 174 2.25 21.88 17.44
C VAL A 174 1.88 21.80 18.93
N SER A 175 2.52 20.90 19.67
CA SER A 175 2.33 20.83 21.13
C SER A 175 2.65 22.20 21.72
N GLU A 176 1.83 22.71 22.65
CA GLU A 176 2.11 23.98 23.34
C GLU A 176 3.53 24.04 23.94
N GLU A 177 4.15 22.88 24.20
CA GLU A 177 5.54 22.76 24.63
C GLU A 177 6.56 23.19 23.56
N GLU A 178 6.31 22.92 22.27
CA GLU A 178 7.18 23.38 21.18
C GLU A 178 7.09 24.91 20.99
N ILE A 179 5.90 25.50 21.14
CA ILE A 179 5.72 26.98 21.09
C ILE A 179 6.45 27.64 22.26
N LYS A 180 6.36 27.09 23.48
CA LYS A 180 7.09 27.63 24.65
C LYS A 180 8.61 27.54 24.49
N LEU A 181 9.12 26.53 23.80
CA LEU A 181 10.55 26.40 23.51
C LEU A 181 11.01 27.42 22.47
N MET A 182 10.22 27.68 21.42
CA MET A 182 10.58 28.68 20.41
C MET A 182 10.54 30.12 20.95
N VAL A 183 9.59 30.45 21.83
CA VAL A 183 9.50 31.80 22.45
C VAL A 183 10.58 32.02 23.53
N LYS A 184 11.13 30.96 24.13
CA LYS A 184 12.27 31.08 25.06
C LYS A 184 13.63 31.20 24.37
N MET A 185 13.71 30.90 23.08
CA MET A 185 14.95 30.96 22.30
C MET A 185 14.99 32.14 21.31
N ALA A 186 13.96 33.00 21.31
CA ALA A 186 13.93 34.29 20.63
C ALA A 186 14.03 35.42 21.67
#